data_AF-A0A9W8AM62-F1
#
_entry.id   AF-A0A9W8AM62-F1
#
_cell.length_a   1.000
_cell.length_b   1.000
_cell.length_c   1.000
_cell.angle_alpha   90.00
_cell.angle_beta   90.00
_cell.angle_gamma   90.00
#
_symmetry.space_group_name_H-M   'P 1'
#
loop_
_entity.id
_entity.type
_entity.pdbx_description
1 polymer ?
#
loop_
_entity_poly.entity_id
_entity_poly.type
_entity_poly.pdbx_seq_one_letter_code
_entity_poly.pdbx_strand_id
1 'polypeptide(L)'
;MAAGYIKPENAVKKAEELLNVGQRDAAISVLADVINSRRSRNVSVTVLEPTMLKLVQLCVEDRKGQMIKDTLQSYRNNCQNSNVGTIEKVVSELIHSVETRLYAAQEKLEQINLEQVEDLDQMDV
;
A
#
# COMPACT_ATOMS: atom_id res chain seq x y z
N MET A 1 -9.10 13.74 -13.96
CA MET A 1 -8.24 14.78 -14.59
C MET A 1 -6.90 14.14 -14.88
N ALA A 2 -6.39 14.26 -16.09
CA ALA A 2 -5.16 13.60 -16.52
C ALA A 2 -3.95 14.24 -15.85
N ALA A 3 -3.49 13.66 -14.73
CA ALA A 3 -2.17 13.95 -14.20
C ALA A 3 -1.15 13.53 -15.27
N GLY A 4 -0.31 14.47 -15.72
CA GLY A 4 0.76 14.18 -16.67
C GLY A 4 1.60 13.00 -16.17
N TYR A 5 1.97 12.10 -17.07
CA TYR A 5 2.73 10.88 -16.74
C TYR A 5 3.99 11.23 -15.91
N ILE A 6 4.03 10.73 -14.68
CA ILE A 6 5.17 10.89 -13.78
C ILE A 6 6.10 9.70 -14.01
N LYS A 7 7.40 9.98 -14.13
CA LYS A 7 8.40 8.90 -14.18
C LYS A 7 8.33 8.12 -12.87
N PRO A 8 8.42 6.78 -12.88
CA PRO A 8 8.30 5.96 -11.68
C PRO A 8 9.28 6.35 -10.57
N GLU A 9 10.49 6.77 -10.94
CA GLU A 9 11.50 7.30 -10.01
C GLU A 9 11.02 8.53 -9.21
N ASN A 10 10.16 9.35 -9.81
CA ASN A 10 9.59 10.55 -9.19
C ASN A 10 8.23 10.28 -8.54
N ALA A 11 7.61 9.14 -8.82
CA ALA A 11 6.28 8.80 -8.32
C ALA A 11 6.30 8.61 -6.79
N VAL A 12 7.33 7.95 -6.27
CA VAL A 12 7.52 7.73 -4.83
C VAL A 12 7.68 9.06 -4.10
N LYS A 13 8.59 9.92 -4.57
CA LYS A 13 8.81 11.26 -3.98
C LYS A 13 7.52 12.09 -3.97
N LYS A 14 6.80 12.11 -5.09
CA LYS A 14 5.54 12.84 -5.21
C LYS A 14 4.45 12.27 -4.30
N ALA A 15 4.40 10.95 -4.13
CA ALA A 15 3.49 10.33 -3.18
C ALA A 15 3.84 10.75 -1.74
N GLU A 16 5.11 10.79 -1.37
CA GLU A 16 5.56 11.27 -0.05
C GLU A 16 5.21 12.74 0.20
N GLU A 17 5.41 13.61 -0.81
CA GLU A 17 4.98 15.01 -0.73
C GLU A 17 3.47 15.12 -0.48
N LEU A 18 2.66 14.32 -1.18
CA LEU A 18 1.20 14.27 -1.00
C LEU A 18 0.80 13.72 0.37
N LEU A 19 1.53 12.74 0.91
CA LEU A 19 1.31 12.24 2.27
C LEU A 19 1.61 13.31 3.32
N ASN A 20 2.67 14.11 3.13
CA ASN A 20 3.05 15.20 4.05
C ASN A 20 1.98 16.30 4.12
N VAL A 21 1.24 16.54 3.05
CA VAL A 21 0.10 17.48 3.03
C VAL A 21 -1.24 16.81 3.37
N GLY A 22 -1.24 15.55 3.82
CA GLY A 22 -2.42 14.80 4.23
C GLY A 22 -3.29 14.28 3.08
N GLN A 23 -2.84 14.39 1.82
CA GLN A 23 -3.59 13.95 0.64
C GLN A 23 -3.30 12.49 0.28
N ARG A 24 -3.72 11.57 1.16
CA ARG A 24 -3.47 10.13 1.00
C ARG A 24 -4.10 9.53 -0.25
N ASP A 25 -5.37 9.88 -0.54
CA ASP A 25 -6.05 9.42 -1.77
C ASP A 25 -5.33 9.81 -3.04
N ALA A 26 -4.82 11.05 -3.10
CA ALA A 26 -4.07 11.54 -4.24
C ALA A 26 -2.72 10.83 -4.39
N ALA A 27 -2.01 10.59 -3.27
CA ALA A 27 -0.75 9.84 -3.25
C ALA A 27 -0.94 8.44 -3.83
N ILE A 28 -1.98 7.74 -3.37
CA ILE A 28 -2.32 6.39 -3.86
C ILE A 28 -2.67 6.43 -5.36
N SER A 29 -3.50 7.38 -5.79
CA SER A 29 -3.87 7.49 -7.21
C SER A 29 -2.64 7.71 -8.09
N VAL A 30 -1.72 8.59 -7.68
CA VAL A 30 -0.48 8.86 -8.43
C VAL A 30 0.35 7.60 -8.62
N LEU A 31 0.54 6.80 -7.56
CA LEU A 31 1.29 5.55 -7.65
C LEU A 31 0.57 4.53 -8.55
N ALA A 32 -0.75 4.41 -8.41
CA ALA A 32 -1.56 3.47 -9.19
C ALA A 32 -1.56 3.82 -10.68
N ASP A 33 -1.69 5.09 -11.02
CA ASP A 33 -1.63 5.59 -12.40
C ASP A 33 -0.30 5.25 -13.07
N VAL A 34 0.82 5.38 -12.34
CA VAL A 34 2.15 5.06 -12.86
C VAL A 34 2.26 3.59 -13.21
N ILE A 35 1.83 2.69 -12.33
CA ILE A 35 1.87 1.24 -12.56
C ILE A 35 0.91 0.82 -13.68
N ASN A 36 -0.32 1.35 -13.68
CA ASN A 36 -1.36 1.01 -14.66
C ASN A 36 -1.17 1.67 -16.03
N SER A 37 -0.28 2.66 -16.14
CA SER A 37 -0.05 3.39 -17.39
C SER A 37 0.45 2.48 -18.52
N ARG A 38 0.12 2.79 -19.78
CA ARG A 38 0.69 2.05 -20.93
C ARG A 38 2.22 2.17 -21.04
N ARG A 39 2.79 3.24 -20.45
CA ARG A 39 4.22 3.54 -20.51
C ARG A 39 5.04 2.70 -19.52
N SER A 40 4.42 2.16 -18.45
CA SER A 40 5.12 1.28 -17.50
C SER A 40 5.63 -0.01 -18.13
N ARG A 41 4.99 -0.49 -19.21
CA ARG A 41 5.40 -1.71 -19.93
C ARG A 41 6.80 -1.67 -20.54
N ASN A 42 7.31 -0.47 -20.79
CA ASN A 42 8.65 -0.26 -21.38
C ASN A 42 9.69 0.12 -20.31
N VAL A 43 9.29 0.21 -19.04
CA VAL A 43 10.18 0.52 -17.92
C VAL A 43 10.63 -0.80 -17.28
N SER A 44 11.90 -0.85 -16.86
CA SER A 44 12.40 -2.00 -16.10
C SER A 44 11.55 -2.24 -14.85
N VAL A 45 11.14 -3.48 -14.65
CA VAL A 45 10.36 -3.92 -13.49
C VAL A 45 11.03 -3.57 -12.17
N THR A 46 12.37 -3.57 -12.12
CA THR A 46 13.16 -3.16 -10.95
C THR A 46 12.94 -1.70 -10.54
N VAL A 47 12.56 -0.82 -11.48
CA VAL A 47 12.24 0.58 -11.19
C VAL A 47 10.80 0.74 -10.72
N LEU A 48 9.91 -0.15 -11.16
CA LEU A 48 8.49 -0.17 -10.75
C LEU A 48 8.29 -0.82 -9.38
N GLU A 49 9.16 -1.75 -8.99
CA GLU A 49 9.12 -2.47 -7.70
C GLU A 49 8.96 -1.54 -6.48
N PRO A 50 9.81 -0.52 -6.24
CA PRO A 50 9.65 0.36 -5.09
C PRO A 50 8.34 1.17 -5.12
N THR A 51 7.87 1.53 -6.33
CA THR A 51 6.58 2.21 -6.51
C THR A 51 5.43 1.29 -6.09
N MET A 52 5.50 0.02 -6.48
CA MET A 52 4.48 -0.98 -6.15
C MET A 52 4.47 -1.34 -4.67
N LEU A 53 5.64 -1.48 -4.04
CA LEU A 53 5.76 -1.74 -2.60
C LEU A 53 5.14 -0.60 -1.77
N LYS A 54 5.44 0.65 -2.12
CA LYS A 54 4.85 1.81 -1.44
C LYS A 54 3.33 1.87 -1.63
N LEU A 55 2.84 1.56 -2.83
CA LEU A 55 1.40 1.51 -3.10
C LEU A 55 0.70 0.45 -2.26
N VAL A 56 1.30 -0.74 -2.11
CA VAL A 56 0.75 -1.82 -1.28
C VAL A 56 0.59 -1.36 0.17
N GLN A 57 1.63 -0.78 0.76
CA GLN A 57 1.59 -0.27 2.14
C GLN A 57 0.44 0.73 2.34
N LEU A 58 0.36 1.75 1.49
CA LEU A 58 -0.66 2.79 1.60
C LEU A 58 -2.08 2.26 1.38
N CYS A 59 -2.28 1.37 0.41
CA CYS A 59 -3.61 0.83 0.16
C CYS A 59 -4.08 -0.15 1.24
N VAL A 60 -3.18 -0.88 1.92
CA VAL A 60 -3.54 -1.69 3.10
C VAL A 60 -3.95 -0.79 4.26
N GLU A 61 -3.25 0.32 4.45
CA GLU A 61 -3.59 1.33 5.45
C GLU A 61 -4.98 1.94 5.21
N ASP A 62 -5.30 2.30 3.97
CA ASP A 62 -6.58 2.90 3.59
C ASP A 62 -7.68 1.85 3.25
N ARG A 63 -7.40 0.55 3.47
CA ARG A 63 -8.31 -0.58 3.17
C ARG A 63 -8.84 -0.61 1.73
N LYS A 64 -8.03 -0.18 0.76
CA LYS A 64 -8.38 -0.12 -0.67
C LYS A 64 -8.11 -1.42 -1.42
N GLY A 65 -8.71 -2.53 -0.96
CA GLY A 65 -8.43 -3.88 -1.50
C GLY A 65 -8.68 -4.02 -3.01
N GLN A 66 -9.76 -3.43 -3.53
CA GLN A 66 -10.07 -3.48 -4.96
C GLN A 66 -8.97 -2.82 -5.81
N MET A 67 -8.47 -1.66 -5.37
CA MET A 67 -7.43 -0.91 -6.08
C MET A 67 -6.09 -1.67 -6.10
N ILE A 68 -5.73 -2.32 -4.98
CA ILE A 68 -4.53 -3.18 -4.92
C ILE A 68 -4.66 -4.32 -5.92
N LYS A 69 -5.81 -5.01 -5.92
CA LYS A 69 -6.06 -6.14 -6.82
C LYS A 69 -5.90 -5.75 -8.28
N ASP A 70 -6.54 -4.66 -8.71
CA ASP A 70 -6.46 -4.18 -10.09
C ASP A 70 -5.03 -3.77 -10.46
N THR A 71 -4.33 -3.09 -9.55
CA THR A 71 -2.94 -2.65 -9.77
C THR A 71 -1.96 -3.85 -9.82
N LEU A 72 -2.17 -4.87 -8.98
CA LEU A 72 -1.39 -6.12 -9.01
C LEU A 72 -1.57 -6.87 -10.33
N GLN A 73 -2.79 -6.89 -10.87
CA GLN A 73 -3.03 -7.54 -12.16
C GLN A 73 -2.25 -6.85 -13.28
N SER A 74 -2.24 -5.52 -13.31
CA SER A 74 -1.39 -4.76 -14.22
C SER A 74 0.10 -5.03 -13.96
N TYR A 75 0.54 -5.01 -12.71
CA TYR A 75 1.94 -5.24 -12.35
C TYR A 75 2.42 -6.64 -12.77
N ARG A 76 1.62 -7.68 -12.53
CA ARG A 76 1.88 -9.06 -12.97
C ARG A 76 2.14 -9.13 -14.48
N ASN A 77 1.33 -8.44 -15.28
CA ASN A 77 1.50 -8.41 -16.74
C ASN A 77 2.81 -7.72 -17.16
N ASN A 78 3.25 -6.70 -16.42
CA ASN A 78 4.55 -6.05 -16.63
C ASN A 78 5.72 -6.98 -16.26
N CYS A 79 5.60 -7.74 -15.16
CA CYS A 79 6.65 -8.65 -14.68
C CYS A 79 6.82 -9.91 -15.54
N GLN A 80 5.76 -10.35 -16.24
CA GLN A 80 5.73 -11.63 -16.96
C GLN A 80 6.85 -11.79 -18.01
N ASN A 81 7.23 -10.71 -18.68
CA ASN A 81 8.25 -10.74 -19.75
C ASN A 81 9.65 -10.33 -19.29
N SER A 82 9.86 -10.13 -17.98
CA SER A 82 11.15 -9.64 -17.47
C SER A 82 11.58 -10.40 -16.23
N ASN A 83 11.00 -10.08 -15.06
CA ASN A 83 11.42 -10.68 -13.79
C ASN A 83 10.20 -11.03 -12.93
N VAL A 84 9.82 -12.31 -12.97
CA VAL A 84 8.70 -12.87 -12.22
C VAL A 84 8.99 -12.93 -10.72
N GLY A 85 10.24 -12.90 -10.27
CA GLY A 85 10.56 -12.88 -8.83
C GLY A 85 10.08 -11.61 -8.11
N THR A 86 9.94 -10.50 -8.84
CA THR A 86 9.46 -9.24 -8.25
C THR A 86 7.98 -9.29 -7.87
N ILE A 87 7.13 -10.04 -8.59
CA ILE A 87 5.71 -10.14 -8.22
C ILE A 87 5.56 -10.98 -6.95
N GLU A 88 6.36 -12.03 -6.78
CA GLU A 88 6.38 -12.81 -5.55
C GLU A 88 6.71 -11.94 -4.34
N LYS A 89 7.80 -11.15 -4.43
CA LYS A 89 8.20 -10.24 -3.36
C LYS A 89 7.11 -9.23 -2.98
N VAL A 90 6.45 -8.62 -3.97
CA VAL A 90 5.35 -7.67 -3.74
C VAL A 90 4.14 -8.33 -3.07
N VAL A 91 3.80 -9.56 -3.47
CA VAL A 91 2.69 -10.31 -2.87
C VAL A 91 3.01 -10.74 -1.44
N SER A 92 4.24 -11.18 -1.17
CA SER A 92 4.69 -11.50 0.19
C SER A 92 4.61 -10.29 1.11
N GLU A 93 5.04 -9.11 0.63
CA GLU A 93 4.94 -7.85 1.38
C GLU A 93 3.49 -7.42 1.61
N LEU A 94 2.59 -7.68 0.66
CA LEU A 94 1.14 -7.44 0.85
C LEU A 94 0.59 -8.28 1.99
N ILE A 95 0.86 -9.59 1.99
CA ILE A 95 0.38 -10.52 3.02
C ILE A 95 0.93 -10.07 4.38
N HIS A 96 2.23 -9.83 4.46
CA HIS A 96 2.88 -9.36 5.68
C HIS A 96 2.25 -8.07 6.20
N SER A 97 2.05 -7.07 5.33
CA SER A 97 1.45 -5.78 5.72
C SER A 97 0.02 -5.93 6.26
N VAL A 98 -0.77 -6.84 5.66
CA VAL A 98 -2.12 -7.13 6.13
C VAL A 98 -2.10 -7.84 7.48
N GLU A 99 -1.25 -8.85 7.65
CA GLU A 99 -1.08 -9.57 8.91
C GLU A 99 -0.63 -8.64 10.05
N THR A 100 0.42 -7.85 9.84
CA THR A 100 0.90 -6.87 10.82
C THR A 100 -0.22 -5.93 11.25
N ARG A 101 -1.06 -5.48 10.31
CA ARG A 101 -2.19 -4.60 10.62
C ARG A 101 -3.30 -5.33 11.37
N LEU A 102 -3.54 -6.61 11.09
CA LEU A 102 -4.47 -7.44 11.85
C LEU A 102 -3.99 -7.63 13.29
N TYR A 103 -2.73 -7.97 13.50
CA TYR A 103 -2.14 -8.09 14.84
C TYR A 103 -2.20 -6.77 15.61
N ALA A 104 -1.82 -5.66 14.97
CA ALA A 104 -1.90 -4.33 15.59
C ALA A 104 -3.34 -3.91 15.93
N ALA A 105 -4.33 -4.37 15.16
CA ALA A 105 -5.74 -4.14 15.48
C ALA A 105 -6.22 -5.03 16.64
N GLN A 106 -5.76 -6.28 16.71
CA GLN A 106 -6.06 -7.21 17.81
C GLN A 106 -5.47 -6.72 19.14
N GLU A 107 -4.21 -6.30 19.14
CA GLU A 107 -3.55 -5.78 20.34
C GLU A 107 -4.26 -4.53 20.88
N LYS A 108 -4.71 -3.63 19.99
CA LYS A 108 -5.52 -2.47 20.39
C LYS A 108 -6.85 -2.87 21.00
N LEU A 109 -7.51 -3.89 20.48
CA LEU A 109 -8.78 -4.38 21.06
C LEU A 109 -8.54 -5.01 22.43
N GLU A 110 -7.45 -5.76 22.60
CA GLU A 110 -7.09 -6.38 23.88
C GLU A 110 -6.73 -5.32 24.94
N GLN A 111 -5.96 -4.29 24.57
CA GLN A 111 -5.66 -3.14 25.44
C GLN A 111 -6.93 -2.40 25.87
N ILE A 112 -7.82 -2.06 24.93
CA ILE A 112 -9.09 -1.41 25.22
C ILE A 112 -9.96 -2.26 26.17
N ASN A 113 -9.96 -3.58 25.99
CA ASN A 113 -10.73 -4.50 26.83
C ASN A 113 -10.13 -4.61 28.24
N LEU A 114 -8.81 -4.62 28.39
CA LEU A 114 -8.13 -4.61 29.68
C LEU A 114 -8.39 -3.29 30.44
N GLU A 115 -8.27 -2.14 29.77
CA GLU A 115 -8.56 -0.82 30.35
C GLU A 115 -10.03 -0.70 30.82
N GLN A 116 -10.98 -1.28 30.09
CA GLN A 116 -12.40 -1.29 30.49
C GLN A 116 -12.69 -2.21 31.69
N VAL A 117 -11.95 -3.31 31.84
CA VAL A 117 -12.09 -4.22 33.00
C VAL A 117 -11.47 -3.57 34.25
N GLU A 118 -10.32 -2.91 34.13
CA GLU A 118 -9.68 -2.21 35.25
C GLU A 118 -10.50 -1.01 35.78
N ASP A 119 -11.25 -0.32 34.92
CA ASP A 119 -12.14 0.79 35.33
C ASP A 119 -13.39 0.27 36.10
N LEU A 120 -13.88 -0.92 35.77
CA LEU A 120 -15.01 -1.55 36.47
C LEU A 120 -14.63 -2.04 37.87
N ASP A 121 -13.42 -2.57 38.06
CA ASP A 121 -12.93 -3.02 39.37
C ASP A 121 -12.67 -1.86 40.37
N GLN A 122 -12.61 -0.60 39.91
CA GLN A 122 -12.49 0.57 40.78
C GLN A 122 -13.83 1.12 41.31
N MET A 123 -14.98 0.66 40.78
CA MET A 123 -16.30 1.13 41.22
C MET A 123 -16.92 0.30 42.37
N ASP A 124 -16.28 -0.80 42.78
CA ASP A 124 -16.67 -1.64 43.91
C ASP A 124 -15.67 -1.49 45.09
N VAL A 125 -15.59 -0.29 45.70
CA VAL A 125 -15.05 -0.07 47.06
C VAL A 125 -15.86 0.98 47.81
#